data_AF-A0A9X3B244-F1
#
_entry.id   AF-A0A9X3B244-F1
#
_cell.length_a   1.000
_cell.length_b   1.000
_cell.length_c   1.000
_cell.angle_alpha   90.00
_cell.angle_beta   90.00
_cell.angle_gamma   90.00
#
_symmetry.space_group_name_H-M   'P 1'
#
loop_
_entity.id
_entity.type
_entity.pdbx_description
1 polymer ?
#
loop_
_entity_poly.entity_id
_entity_poly.type
_entity_poly.pdbx_seq_one_letter_code
_entity_poly.pdbx_strand_id
1 'polypeptide(L)'
;MAAGVAEFIKTLPESEREATQKHFDEYGEKTLAREADFFQKLGVNPNITTLGQSDKYKKYEDAGSYVGWYYTISDLNKLGVKNISVLNPPWVFKQLSEKSQFYKVAVTGS
;
A
#
# COMPACT_ATOMS: atom_id res chain seq x y z
N MET A 1 -8.61 -5.47 -12.66
CA MET A 1 -8.70 -4.10 -13.21
C MET A 1 -9.28 -3.16 -12.17
N ALA A 2 -8.74 -1.95 -12.00
CA ALA A 2 -9.34 -0.95 -11.14
C ALA A 2 -10.70 -0.51 -11.70
N ALA A 3 -11.70 -0.28 -10.84
CA ALA A 3 -13.07 0.04 -11.24
C ALA A 3 -13.15 1.24 -12.21
N GLY A 4 -12.27 2.24 -12.06
CA GLY A 4 -12.20 3.40 -12.95
C GLY A 4 -11.74 3.09 -14.37
N VAL A 5 -10.88 2.08 -14.57
CA VAL A 5 -10.42 1.67 -15.91
C VAL A 5 -11.56 0.97 -16.67
N ALA A 6 -12.32 0.11 -15.98
CA ALA A 6 -13.47 -0.56 -16.56
C ALA A 6 -14.57 0.42 -16.99
N GLU A 7 -14.83 1.47 -16.20
CA GLU A 7 -15.78 2.53 -16.58
C GLU A 7 -15.29 3.35 -17.77
N PHE A 8 -14.00 3.68 -17.81
CA PHE A 8 -13.41 4.38 -18.97
C PHE A 8 -13.59 3.58 -20.27
N ILE A 9 -13.28 2.28 -20.26
CA ILE A 9 -13.40 1.43 -21.45
C ILE A 9 -14.84 1.39 -21.99
N LYS A 10 -15.85 1.40 -21.12
CA LYS A 10 -17.27 1.45 -21.55
C LYS A 10 -17.61 2.70 -22.34
N THR A 11 -16.92 3.81 -22.12
CA THR A 11 -17.13 5.07 -22.86
C THR A 11 -16.53 5.07 -24.26
N LEU A 12 -15.68 4.10 -24.59
CA LEU A 12 -15.03 3.99 -25.90
C LEU A 12 -15.95 3.33 -26.94
N PRO A 13 -15.72 3.59 -28.25
CA PRO A 13 -16.33 2.83 -29.34
C PRO A 13 -16.12 1.33 -29.17
N GLU A 14 -17.12 0.52 -29.50
CA GLU A 14 -17.08 -0.94 -29.29
C GLU A 14 -15.87 -1.60 -29.98
N SER A 15 -15.50 -1.12 -31.16
CA SER A 15 -14.33 -1.58 -31.92
C SER A 15 -12.98 -1.37 -31.21
N GLU A 16 -12.90 -0.45 -30.25
CA GLU A 16 -11.67 -0.12 -29.53
C GLU A 16 -11.57 -0.79 -28.15
N ARG A 17 -12.71 -1.22 -27.58
CA ARG A 17 -12.79 -1.70 -26.18
C ARG A 17 -11.87 -2.88 -25.91
N GLU A 18 -11.85 -3.88 -26.78
CA GLU A 18 -11.03 -5.08 -26.60
C GLU A 18 -9.53 -4.76 -26.67
N ALA A 19 -9.12 -3.94 -27.64
CA ALA A 19 -7.73 -3.53 -27.79
C ALA A 19 -7.26 -2.69 -26.59
N THR A 20 -8.10 -1.77 -26.12
CA THR A 20 -7.80 -0.95 -24.93
C THR A 20 -7.76 -1.79 -23.67
N GLN A 21 -8.68 -2.74 -23.50
CA GLN A 21 -8.70 -3.70 -22.40
C GLN A 21 -7.37 -4.45 -22.33
N LYS A 22 -6.97 -5.07 -23.44
CA LYS A 22 -5.72 -5.82 -23.55
C LYS A 22 -4.51 -4.94 -23.24
N HIS A 23 -4.50 -3.70 -23.71
CA HIS A 23 -3.41 -2.77 -23.43
C HIS A 23 -3.26 -2.48 -21.92
N PHE A 24 -4.37 -2.24 -21.21
CA PHE A 24 -4.33 -2.02 -19.76
C PHE A 24 -3.90 -3.26 -18.99
N ASP A 25 -4.33 -4.44 -19.43
CA ASP A 25 -3.93 -5.71 -18.81
C ASP A 25 -2.42 -5.94 -18.96
N GLU A 26 -1.89 -5.81 -20.19
CA GLU A 26 -0.45 -5.93 -20.46
C GLU A 26 0.39 -4.90 -19.70
N TYR A 27 -0.09 -3.65 -19.63
CA TYR A 27 0.57 -2.60 -18.85
C TYR A 27 0.56 -2.92 -17.35
N GLY A 28 -0.56 -3.43 -16.85
CA GLY A 28 -0.72 -3.86 -15.46
C GLY A 28 0.27 -4.96 -15.08
N GLU A 29 0.33 -6.03 -15.87
CA GLU A 29 1.25 -7.15 -15.65
C GLU A 29 2.72 -6.71 -15.63
N LYS A 30 3.13 -5.91 -16.61
CA LYS A 30 4.50 -5.35 -16.67
C LYS A 30 4.82 -4.49 -15.45
N THR A 31 3.86 -3.69 -14.99
CA THR A 31 4.05 -2.80 -13.85
C THR A 31 4.19 -3.61 -12.56
N LEU A 32 3.34 -4.62 -12.35
CA LEU A 32 3.39 -5.52 -11.20
C LEU A 32 4.71 -6.30 -11.15
N ALA A 33 5.17 -6.82 -12.29
CA ALA A 33 6.46 -7.51 -12.37
C ALA A 33 7.63 -6.58 -12.00
N ARG A 34 7.64 -5.35 -12.54
CA ARG A 34 8.67 -4.35 -12.23
C ARG A 34 8.68 -3.96 -10.75
N GLU A 35 7.50 -3.81 -10.15
CA GLU A 35 7.36 -3.51 -8.73
C GLU A 35 7.89 -4.66 -7.86
N ALA A 36 7.50 -5.90 -8.18
CA ALA A 36 8.00 -7.09 -7.49
C ALA A 36 9.54 -7.20 -7.57
N ASP A 37 10.11 -7.04 -8.76
CA ASP A 37 11.56 -7.06 -8.98
C ASP A 37 12.28 -5.96 -8.17
N PHE A 38 11.69 -4.77 -8.10
CA PHE A 38 12.25 -3.65 -7.35
C PHE A 38 12.31 -3.95 -5.85
N PHE A 39 11.19 -4.42 -5.27
CA PHE A 39 11.14 -4.78 -3.85
C PHE A 39 12.03 -5.97 -3.52
N GLN A 40 12.11 -6.97 -4.41
CA GLN A 40 13.01 -8.11 -4.27
C GLN A 40 14.49 -7.67 -4.22
N LYS A 41 14.91 -6.76 -5.12
CA LYS A 41 16.28 -6.20 -5.12
C LYS A 41 16.63 -5.49 -3.82
N LEU A 42 15.67 -4.83 -3.19
CA LEU A 42 15.84 -4.16 -1.91
C LEU A 42 15.76 -5.12 -0.71
N GLY A 43 15.27 -6.34 -0.90
CA GLY A 43 14.96 -7.26 0.19
C GLY A 43 13.83 -6.74 1.09
N VAL A 44 12.93 -5.94 0.53
CA VAL A 44 11.80 -5.32 1.23
C VAL A 44 10.52 -6.06 0.83
N ASN A 45 9.63 -6.29 1.79
CA ASN A 45 8.34 -6.90 1.53
C ASN A 45 7.42 -5.89 0.81
N PRO A 46 6.92 -6.19 -0.40
CA PRO A 46 6.10 -5.26 -1.18
C PRO A 46 4.78 -4.90 -0.49
N ASN A 47 4.29 -5.73 0.44
CA ASN A 47 3.07 -5.44 1.20
C ASN A 47 3.21 -4.17 2.05
N ILE A 48 4.41 -3.61 2.26
CA ILE A 48 4.59 -2.34 2.96
C ILE A 48 3.74 -1.20 2.39
N THR A 49 3.42 -1.23 1.09
CA THR A 49 2.63 -0.17 0.41
C THR A 49 1.13 -0.28 0.69
N THR A 50 0.62 -1.47 1.05
CA THR A 50 -0.82 -1.76 1.13
C THR A 50 -1.27 -2.42 2.42
N LEU A 51 -0.36 -2.84 3.31
CA LEU A 51 -0.69 -3.68 4.47
C LEU A 51 -1.74 -3.04 5.39
N GLY A 52 -1.67 -1.72 5.62
CA GLY A 52 -2.66 -0.99 6.41
C GLY A 52 -4.06 -0.98 5.78
N GLN A 53 -4.18 -1.15 4.47
CA GLN A 53 -5.44 -1.18 3.72
C GLN A 53 -5.98 -2.61 3.53
N SER A 54 -5.32 -3.62 4.11
CA SER A 54 -5.80 -5.00 4.05
C SER A 54 -7.11 -5.19 4.83
N ASP A 55 -7.88 -6.22 4.48
CA ASP A 55 -9.16 -6.55 5.14
C ASP A 55 -9.04 -6.67 6.67
N LYS A 56 -7.87 -7.06 7.18
CA LYS A 56 -7.56 -7.12 8.61
C LYS A 56 -7.79 -5.79 9.32
N TYR A 57 -7.56 -4.67 8.64
CA TYR A 57 -7.64 -3.32 9.21
C TYR A 57 -8.82 -2.51 8.69
N LYS A 58 -9.61 -3.04 7.75
CA LYS A 58 -10.78 -2.38 7.16
C LYS A 58 -11.73 -1.78 8.19
N LYS A 59 -12.00 -2.48 9.30
CA LYS A 59 -12.83 -1.99 10.40
C LYS A 59 -12.35 -0.67 11.02
N TYR A 60 -11.06 -0.38 10.95
CA TYR A 60 -10.47 0.87 11.48
C TYR A 60 -10.57 2.01 10.46
N GLU A 61 -10.55 1.69 9.16
CA GLU A 61 -10.84 2.63 8.09
C GLU A 61 -12.32 3.03 8.11
N ASP A 62 -13.22 2.03 8.18
CA ASP A 62 -14.67 2.24 8.20
C ASP A 62 -15.16 3.01 9.43
N ALA A 63 -14.46 2.88 10.56
CA ALA A 63 -14.79 3.60 11.80
C ALA A 63 -14.60 5.12 11.69
N GLY A 64 -13.88 5.61 10.67
CA GLY A 64 -13.63 7.04 10.43
C GLY A 64 -12.74 7.74 11.46
N SER A 65 -12.37 7.07 12.56
CA SER A 65 -11.50 7.62 13.60
C SER A 65 -10.03 7.72 13.18
N TYR A 66 -9.60 6.91 12.21
CA TYR A 66 -8.23 6.85 11.73
C TYR A 66 -8.10 7.45 10.34
N VAL A 67 -7.16 8.38 10.17
CA VAL A 67 -6.86 9.02 8.88
C VAL A 67 -5.69 8.34 8.14
N GLY A 68 -5.12 7.30 8.74
CA GLY A 68 -4.02 6.56 8.15
C GLY A 68 -3.37 5.55 9.10
N TRP A 69 -2.22 5.05 8.64
CA TRP A 69 -1.51 3.92 9.26
C TRP A 69 -0.10 4.35 9.66
N TYR A 70 0.41 3.79 10.74
CA TYR A 70 1.83 3.92 11.08
C TYR A 70 2.42 2.58 11.53
N TYR A 71 3.74 2.48 11.42
CA TYR A 71 4.53 1.30 11.74
C TYR A 71 5.62 1.65 12.74
N THR A 72 5.97 0.71 13.63
CA THR A 72 7.16 0.88 14.47
C THR A 72 8.41 0.55 13.68
N ILE A 73 9.58 1.02 14.14
CA ILE A 73 10.87 0.62 13.55
C ILE A 73 11.03 -0.91 13.55
N SER A 74 10.58 -1.60 14.61
CA SER A 74 10.60 -3.06 14.68
C SER A 74 9.74 -3.70 13.59
N ASP A 75 8.55 -3.15 13.32
CA ASP A 75 7.66 -3.65 12.28
C ASP A 75 8.18 -3.34 10.87
N LEU A 76 8.81 -2.18 10.66
CA LEU A 76 9.52 -1.84 9.42
C LEU A 76 10.69 -2.79 9.15
N ASN A 77 11.45 -3.15 10.19
CA ASN A 77 12.54 -4.13 10.08
C ASN A 77 12.02 -5.52 9.64
N LYS A 78 10.86 -5.97 10.14
CA LYS A 78 10.22 -7.23 9.70
C LYS A 78 9.77 -7.18 8.25
N LEU A 79 9.44 -6.00 7.73
CA LEU A 79 9.16 -5.76 6.31
C LEU A 79 10.44 -5.60 5.47
N GLY A 80 11.63 -5.79 6.06
CA GLY A 80 12.91 -5.70 5.34
C GLY A 80 13.47 -4.29 5.22
N VAL A 81 12.80 -3.26 5.75
CA VAL A 81 13.34 -1.89 5.78
C VAL A 81 14.40 -1.82 6.88
N LYS A 82 15.66 -1.69 6.48
CA LYS A 82 16.83 -1.69 7.37
C LYS A 82 17.47 -0.30 7.42
N ASN A 83 18.48 -0.16 8.29
CA ASN A 83 19.29 1.06 8.42
C ASN A 83 18.50 2.31 8.83
N ILE A 84 17.44 2.14 9.60
CA ILE A 84 16.71 3.25 10.23
C ILE A 84 17.44 3.63 11.51
N SER A 85 17.90 4.87 11.60
CA SER A 85 18.43 5.48 12.82
C SER A 85 17.55 6.65 13.25
N VAL A 86 17.28 6.74 14.55
CA VAL A 86 16.60 7.90 15.15
C VAL A 86 17.68 8.90 15.55
N LEU A 87 17.65 10.10 14.97
CA LEU A 87 18.66 11.14 15.27
C LEU A 87 18.59 11.62 16.73
N ASN A 88 17.38 11.70 17.30
CA ASN A 88 17.13 12.14 18.68
C ASN A 88 16.31 11.09 19.45
N PRO A 89 16.94 10.03 19.97
CA PRO A 89 16.23 8.99 20.70
C PRO A 89 15.79 9.45 22.11
N PRO A 90 14.69 8.90 22.66
CA PRO A 90 13.81 7.91 22.03
C PRO A 90 12.79 8.57 21.08
N TRP A 91 12.62 7.99 19.88
CA TRP A 91 11.45 8.33 19.06
C TRP A 91 10.23 7.59 19.60
N VAL A 92 9.15 8.34 19.81
CA VAL A 92 7.85 7.80 20.20
C VAL A 92 6.81 8.45 19.30
N PHE A 93 5.89 7.65 18.76
CA PHE A 93 4.75 8.18 18.03
C PHE A 93 3.95 9.11 18.96
N LYS A 94 3.83 10.38 18.55
CA LYS A 94 3.03 11.37 19.26
C LYS A 94 1.79 11.69 18.43
N GLN A 95 0.63 11.29 18.93
CA GLN A 95 -0.63 11.70 18.36
C GLN A 95 -0.80 13.21 18.58
N LEU A 96 -0.96 13.96 17.48
CA LEU A 96 -1.03 15.42 17.51
C LEU A 96 -2.45 15.96 17.67
N SER A 97 -3.47 15.13 17.41
CA SER A 97 -4.88 15.51 17.44
C SER A 97 -5.76 14.33 17.84
N GLU A 98 -6.81 14.60 18.61
CA GLU A 98 -7.88 13.63 18.86
C GLU A 98 -8.77 13.42 17.63
N LYS A 99 -8.87 14.44 16.77
CA LYS A 99 -9.69 14.44 15.55
C LYS A 99 -9.05 13.70 14.37
N SER A 100 -7.75 13.38 14.46
CA SER A 100 -7.00 12.75 13.37
C SER A 100 -6.01 11.75 13.96
N GLN A 101 -6.45 10.51 14.07
CA GLN A 101 -5.67 9.44 14.67
C GLN A 101 -4.99 8.60 13.58
N PHE A 102 -3.86 7.97 13.91
CA PHE A 102 -3.23 6.98 13.05
C PHE A 102 -3.26 5.63 13.75
N TYR A 103 -3.65 4.58 13.02
CA TYR A 103 -3.70 3.24 13.58
C TYR A 103 -2.35 2.55 13.46
N LYS A 104 -1.92 1.87 14.52
CA LYS A 104 -0.68 1.10 14.54
C LYS A 104 -0.87 -0.24 13.84
N VAL A 105 -0.27 -0.41 12.68
CA VAL A 105 -0.29 -1.69 11.97
C VAL A 105 0.68 -2.66 12.62
N ALA A 106 0.22 -3.89 12.87
CA ALA A 106 1.03 -4.95 13.43
C ALA A 106 1.58 -5.87 12.33
N VAL A 107 2.90 -6.01 12.27
CA VAL A 107 3.59 -6.94 11.38
C VAL A 107 3.95 -8.19 12.17
N THR A 108 3.30 -9.31 11.85
CA THR A 108 3.74 -10.63 12.33
C THR A 108 4.98 -11.03 11.55
N GLY A 109 6.04 -11.45 12.24
CA GLY A 109 7.22 -12.00 11.57
C GLY A 109 6.82 -13.25 10.80
N SER A 110 7.32 -13.35 9.56
CA SER A 110 7.35 -14.59 8.79
C SER A 110 8.32 -15.59 9.40
#